data_AF-A0A662TAZ0-F1
#
_entry.id   AF-A0A662TAZ0-F1
#
_cell.length_a   1.000
_cell.length_b   1.000
_cell.length_c   1.000
_cell.angle_alpha   90.00
_cell.angle_beta   90.00
_cell.angle_gamma   90.00
#
_symmetry.space_group_name_H-M   'P 1'
#
loop_
_entity.id
_entity.type
_entity.pdbx_description
1 polymer ?
#
loop_
_entity_poly.entity_id
_entity_poly.type
_entity_poly.pdbx_seq_one_letter_code
_entity_poly.pdbx_strand_id
1 'polypeptide(L)'
;MPVTVSIKVRKEIVELAEKMVRYGIARNRSHAFNILIERGLNEVRMEVEFWDNVYKKADELLKKGYRVRHGGLNKLLEENRSRWRI
;
A
#
# COMPACT_ATOMS: atom_id res chain seq x y z
N MET A 1 -25.31 2.31 6.34
CA MET A 1 -24.73 3.49 7.01
C MET A 1 -23.61 3.00 7.92
N PRO A 2 -22.42 3.62 7.92
CA PRO A 2 -21.37 3.27 8.89
C PRO A 2 -21.80 3.76 10.29
N VAL A 3 -21.62 2.91 11.29
CA VAL A 3 -21.90 3.25 12.70
C VAL A 3 -20.58 3.63 13.36
N THR A 4 -20.59 4.72 14.13
CA THR A 4 -19.41 5.13 14.89
C THR A 4 -19.34 4.31 16.17
N VAL A 5 -18.20 3.65 16.38
CA VAL A 5 -17.93 2.85 17.57
C VAL A 5 -16.63 3.30 18.21
N SER A 6 -16.56 3.20 19.54
CA SER A 6 -15.31 3.32 20.28
C SER A 6 -14.85 1.93 20.67
N ILE A 7 -13.62 1.57 20.30
CA ILE A 7 -13.06 0.24 20.54
C ILE A 7 -11.75 0.35 21.33
N LYS A 8 -11.54 -0.56 22.28
CA LYS A 8 -10.25 -0.75 22.94
C LYS A 8 -9.51 -1.88 22.25
N VAL A 9 -8.31 -1.59 21.76
CA VAL A 9 -7.47 -2.55 21.05
C VAL A 9 -6.05 -2.50 21.59
N ARG A 10 -5.29 -3.58 21.35
CA ARG A 10 -3.85 -3.60 21.68
C ARG A 10 -3.10 -2.58 20.83
N LYS A 11 -2.04 -1.99 21.39
CA LYS A 11 -1.21 -0.97 20.72
C LYS A 11 -0.68 -1.44 19.36
N GLU A 12 -0.28 -2.71 19.26
CA GLU A 12 0.18 -3.35 18.01
C GLU A 12 -0.82 -3.24 16.85
N ILE A 13 -2.13 -3.24 17.14
CA ILE A 13 -3.18 -3.14 16.11
C ILE A 13 -3.30 -1.70 15.63
N VAL A 14 -3.11 -0.73 16.54
CA VAL A 14 -3.10 0.70 16.19
C VAL A 14 -1.90 0.99 15.27
N GLU A 15 -0.72 0.48 15.61
CA GLU A 15 0.49 0.64 14.79
C GLU A 15 0.33 0.02 13.40
N LEU A 16 -0.30 -1.16 13.31
CA LEU A 16 -0.63 -1.78 12.03
C LEU A 16 -1.59 -0.91 11.21
N ALA A 17 -2.67 -0.40 11.83
CA ALA A 17 -3.62 0.49 11.17
C ALA A 17 -2.95 1.79 10.68
N GLU A 18 -2.01 2.35 11.43
CA GLU A 18 -1.23 3.52 11.02
C GLU A 18 -0.33 3.22 9.80
N LYS A 19 0.34 2.06 9.79
CA LYS A 19 1.09 1.60 8.60
C LYS A 19 0.18 1.46 7.37
N MET A 20 -1.01 0.89 7.53
CA MET A 20 -1.97 0.75 6.43
C MET A 20 -2.37 2.10 5.84
N VAL A 21 -2.56 3.13 6.67
CA VAL A 21 -2.84 4.49 6.19
C VAL A 21 -1.62 5.07 5.48
N ARG A 22 -0.42 4.92 6.06
CA ARG A 22 0.83 5.42 5.47
C ARG A 22 1.12 4.82 4.08
N TYR A 23 0.80 3.55 3.89
CA TYR A 23 0.99 2.84 2.62
C TYR A 23 -0.18 2.99 1.65
N GLY A 24 -1.22 3.75 2.02
CA GLY A 24 -2.38 3.99 1.16
C GLY A 24 -3.32 2.79 1.00
N ILE A 25 -3.14 1.73 1.81
CA ILE A 25 -4.04 0.58 1.89
C ILE A 25 -5.39 1.02 2.47
N ALA A 26 -5.36 1.95 3.44
CA ALA A 26 -6.53 2.54 4.05
C ALA A 26 -6.53 4.07 3.91
N ARG A 27 -7.73 4.65 3.83
CA ARG A 27 -7.93 6.11 3.73
C ARG A 27 -7.75 6.83 5.08
N ASN A 28 -8.09 6.16 6.18
CA ASN A 28 -7.99 6.66 7.55
C ASN A 28 -7.99 5.47 8.53
N ARG A 29 -7.82 5.75 9.82
CA ARG A 29 -7.77 4.72 10.88
C ARG A 29 -9.03 3.87 10.95
N SER A 30 -10.22 4.47 10.88
CA SER A 30 -11.48 3.73 10.91
C SER A 30 -11.62 2.78 9.73
N HIS A 31 -11.20 3.22 8.54
CA HIS A 31 -11.17 2.36 7.35
C HIS A 31 -10.18 1.19 7.53
N ALA A 32 -9.00 1.43 8.11
CA ALA A 32 -8.05 0.37 8.41
C ALA A 32 -8.62 -0.67 9.39
N PHE A 33 -9.32 -0.22 10.45
CA PHE A 33 -9.98 -1.13 11.39
C PHE A 33 -11.09 -1.94 10.74
N ASN A 34 -11.89 -1.33 9.86
CA ASN A 34 -12.90 -2.08 9.11
C ASN A 34 -12.28 -3.18 8.25
N ILE A 35 -11.20 -2.87 7.52
CA ILE A 35 -10.47 -3.87 6.72
C ILE A 35 -9.92 -4.99 7.62
N LEU A 36 -9.35 -4.65 8.79
CA LEU A 36 -8.85 -5.62 9.76
C LEU A 36 -9.95 -6.54 10.30
N ILE A 37 -11.16 -6.01 10.51
CA ILE A 37 -12.31 -6.79 10.98
C ILE A 37 -12.86 -7.69 9.86
N GLU A 38 -12.93 -7.19 8.63
CA GLU A 38 -13.49 -7.91 7.48
C GLU A 38 -12.57 -9.03 6.95
N ARG A 39 -11.26 -8.75 6.82
CA ARG A 39 -10.27 -9.69 6.26
C ARG A 39 -9.51 -10.48 7.32
N GLY A 40 -9.54 -10.01 8.56
CA GLY A 40 -8.77 -10.59 9.66
C GLY A 40 -7.30 -10.17 9.68
N LEU A 41 -6.67 -10.37 10.83
CA LEU A 41 -5.34 -9.82 11.13
C LEU A 41 -4.21 -10.44 10.29
N ASN A 42 -4.27 -11.75 10.02
CA ASN A 42 -3.19 -12.46 9.34
C ASN A 42 -3.06 -12.03 7.87
N GLU A 43 -4.19 -11.89 7.17
CA GLU A 43 -4.19 -11.44 5.77
C GLU A 43 -3.62 -10.02 5.64
N VAL A 44 -4.08 -9.12 6.49
CA VAL A 44 -3.62 -7.73 6.50
C VAL A 44 -2.14 -7.61 6.88
N ARG A 45 -1.64 -8.46 7.80
CA ARG A 45 -0.21 -8.48 8.13
C ARG A 45 0.65 -8.85 6.92
N MET A 46 0.26 -9.88 6.17
CA MET A 46 0.99 -10.28 4.95
C MET A 46 1.00 -9.15 3.91
N GLU A 47 -0.12 -8.46 3.74
CA GLU A 47 -0.21 -7.32 2.81
C GLU A 47 0.70 -6.16 3.24
N VAL A 48 0.71 -5.82 4.54
CA VAL A 48 1.57 -4.76 5.07
C VAL A 48 3.06 -5.14 4.99
N GLU A 49 3.42 -6.40 5.23
CA GLU A 49 4.79 -6.89 5.06
C GLU A 49 5.27 -6.83 3.61
N PHE A 50 4.38 -7.14 2.67
CA PHE A 50 4.66 -6.97 1.24
C PHE A 50 4.99 -5.51 0.92
N TRP A 51 4.18 -4.56 1.40
CA TRP A 51 4.43 -3.14 1.22
C TRP A 51 5.72 -2.67 1.94
N ASP A 52 6.00 -3.15 3.15
CA ASP A 52 7.27 -2.88 3.85
C ASP A 52 8.48 -3.26 2.97
N ASN A 53 8.40 -4.39 2.26
CA ASN A 53 9.46 -4.82 1.34
C ASN A 53 9.55 -3.95 0.08
N VAL A 54 8.40 -3.58 -0.50
CA VAL A 54 8.36 -2.69 -1.69
C VAL A 54 8.96 -1.33 -1.37
N TYR A 55 8.58 -0.72 -0.24
CA TYR A 55 9.13 0.57 0.18
C TYR A 55 10.63 0.50 0.48
N LYS A 56 11.11 -0.57 1.11
CA LYS A 56 12.56 -0.79 1.31
C LYS A 56 13.32 -0.86 -0.01
N LYS A 57 12.85 -1.67 -0.96
CA LYS A 57 13.48 -1.78 -2.28
C LYS A 57 13.45 -0.46 -3.05
N ALA A 58 12.35 0.28 -2.97
CA ALA A 58 12.24 1.61 -3.57
C ALA A 58 13.26 2.59 -2.97
N ASP A 59 13.42 2.60 -1.64
CA ASP A 59 14.42 3.42 -0.94
C ASP A 59 15.86 3.04 -1.33
N GLU A 60 16.16 1.75 -1.45
CA GLU A 60 17.46 1.27 -1.94
C GLU A 60 17.76 1.72 -3.37
N LEU A 61 16.77 1.67 -4.27
CA LEU A 61 16.92 2.14 -5.64
C LEU A 61 17.12 3.66 -5.72
N LEU A 62 16.41 4.43 -4.89
CA LEU A 62 16.60 5.87 -4.76
C LEU A 62 18.02 6.19 -4.27
N LYS A 63 18.51 5.49 -3.24
CA LYS A 63 19.88 5.65 -2.71
C LYS A 63 20.96 5.30 -3.73
N LYS A 64 20.69 4.32 -4.59
CA LYS A 64 21.57 3.95 -5.72
C LYS A 64 21.50 4.94 -6.90
N GLY A 65 20.75 6.04 -6.76
CA GLY A 65 20.67 7.11 -7.75
C GLY A 65 19.70 6.86 -8.90
N TYR A 66 18.93 5.78 -8.86
CA TYR A 66 17.89 5.50 -9.85
C TYR A 66 16.68 6.40 -9.58
N ARG A 67 16.64 7.57 -10.23
CA ARG A 67 15.45 8.43 -10.21
C ARG A 67 14.39 7.87 -11.15
N VAL A 68 13.17 7.71 -10.63
CA VAL A 68 11.99 7.52 -11.46
C VAL A 68 11.83 8.78 -12.31
N ARG A 69 12.12 8.70 -13.60
CA ARG A 69 11.76 9.78 -14.54
C ARG A 69 10.24 9.83 -14.62
N HIS A 70 9.61 10.74 -13.90
CA HIS A 70 8.21 11.08 -14.15
C HIS A 70 8.08 11.58 -15.60
N GLY A 71 7.14 10.97 -16.35
CA GLY A 71 6.84 11.34 -17.74
C GLY A 71 7.06 10.25 -18.79
N GLY A 72 7.63 9.09 -18.44
CA GLY A 72 7.91 8.02 -19.42
C GLY A 72 6.84 6.94 -19.58
N LEU A 73 5.85 6.87 -18.68
CA LEU A 73 4.86 5.78 -18.65
C LEU A 73 4.05 5.70 -19.95
N ASN A 74 3.58 6.83 -20.49
CA ASN A 74 2.88 6.85 -21.77
C ASN A 74 3.74 6.33 -22.91
N LYS A 75 5.03 6.71 -22.96
CA LYS A 75 5.96 6.29 -24.01
C LYS A 75 6.25 4.78 -23.96
N LEU A 76 6.44 4.23 -22.75
CA LEU A 76 6.60 2.78 -22.52
C LEU A 76 5.33 1.98 -22.86
N LEU A 77 4.15 2.55 -22.60
CA LEU A 77 2.86 1.95 -22.95
C LEU A 77 2.59 2.00 -24.46
N GLU A 78 2.96 3.09 -25.14
CA GLU A 78 2.89 3.23 -26.61
C GLU A 78 3.82 2.25 -27.33
N GLU A 79 5.06 2.10 -26.86
CA GLU A 79 6.01 1.12 -27.40
C GLU A 79 5.50 -0.32 -27.27
N ASN A 80 4.85 -0.67 -26.15
CA ASN A 80 4.27 -2.01 -25.98
C ASN A 80 2.98 -2.23 -26.77
N ARG A 81 2.12 -1.22 -26.92
CA ARG A 81 0.92 -1.30 -27.79
C ARG A 81 1.27 -1.49 -29.25
N SER A 82 2.37 -0.89 -29.70
CA SER A 82 2.89 -1.06 -31.07
C SER A 82 3.41 -2.47 -31.35
N ARG A 83 3.77 -3.21 -30.29
CA ARG A 83 4.31 -4.57 -30.36
C ARG A 83 3.23 -5.67 -30.34
N TRP A 84 1.98 -5.33 -30.01
CA TRP A 84 0.84 -6.26 -29.98
C TRP A 84 -0.22 -5.99 -31.07
N ARG A 85 0.03 -5.04 -31.99
CA ARG A 85 -0.72 -4.96 -33.25
C ARG A 85 -0.09 -5.90 -34.28
N ILE A 86 -0.52 -7.16 -34.23
CA ILE A 86 -0.48 -8.11 -35.35
C ILE A 86 -1.92 -8.23 -35.85
#